data_AF-A0A2J4YM66-F1
#
_entry.id   AF-A0A2J4YM66-F1
#
_cell.length_a   1.000
_cell.length_b   1.000
_cell.length_c   1.000
_cell.angle_alpha   90.00
_cell.angle_beta   90.00
_cell.angle_gamma   90.00
#
_symmetry.space_group_name_H-M   'P 1'
#
loop_
_entity.id
_entity.type
_entity.pdbx_description
1 polymer ?
#
loop_
_entity_poly.entity_id
_entity_poly.type
_entity_poly.pdbx_seq_one_letter_code
_entity_poly.pdbx_strand_id
1 'polypeptide(L)'
;MPPKAKRIPHAMTLHGDTRIDNYYWLRDDDRSQAEVLDYLRQENEYGKKVMSSQSSLQDRVLKEIIDRIPQREVSAPYSKNGYRYRQVYEPGCEYAIYQRQPVVKEEWDEWD
;
A
#
# COMPACT_ATOMS: atom_id res chain seq x y z
N MET A 1 -17.98 -5.77 20.50
CA MET A 1 -18.87 -4.71 19.99
C MET A 1 -18.02 -3.78 19.15
N PRO A 2 -18.57 -3.19 18.07
CA PRO A 2 -17.84 -2.20 17.28
C PRO A 2 -17.53 -0.97 18.13
N PRO A 3 -16.38 -0.30 17.93
CA PRO A 3 -16.10 0.97 18.58
C PRO A 3 -17.11 2.02 18.13
N LYS A 4 -17.35 3.02 18.97
CA LYS A 4 -18.32 4.09 18.71
C LYS A 4 -17.60 5.42 18.70
N ALA A 5 -17.53 6.05 17.54
CA ALA A 5 -16.97 7.40 17.42
C ALA A 5 -17.77 8.40 18.27
N LYS A 6 -17.04 9.33 18.90
CA LYS A 6 -17.64 10.50 19.55
C LYS A 6 -18.39 11.32 18.48
N ARG A 7 -19.52 11.89 18.87
CA ARG A 7 -20.30 12.81 18.01
C ARG A 7 -20.01 14.23 18.47
N ILE A 8 -19.28 14.98 17.64
CA ILE A 8 -18.93 16.37 17.87
C ILE A 8 -19.54 17.18 16.71
N PRO A 9 -20.66 17.88 16.92
CA PRO A 9 -21.33 18.64 15.87
C PRO A 9 -20.40 19.70 15.27
N HIS A 10 -20.11 19.60 13.98
CA HIS A 10 -19.38 20.59 13.21
C HIS A 10 -20.26 21.10 12.07
N ALA A 11 -20.59 22.39 12.10
CA ALA A 11 -21.42 23.01 11.07
C ALA A 11 -20.56 23.42 9.87
N MET A 12 -20.99 23.04 8.68
CA MET A 12 -20.36 23.40 7.42
C MET A 12 -21.39 24.06 6.51
N THR A 13 -21.10 25.27 6.03
CA THR A 13 -21.98 26.01 5.13
C THR A 13 -21.37 26.08 3.74
N LEU A 14 -22.12 25.65 2.72
CA LEU A 14 -21.73 25.74 1.32
C LEU A 14 -22.95 26.10 0.47
N HIS A 15 -22.79 27.09 -0.43
CA HIS A 15 -23.87 27.61 -1.28
C HIS A 15 -25.15 28.03 -0.52
N GLY A 16 -25.00 28.51 0.71
CA GLY A 16 -26.13 28.94 1.54
C GLY A 16 -26.86 27.81 2.28
N ASP A 17 -26.46 26.55 2.08
CA ASP A 17 -26.97 25.40 2.85
C ASP A 17 -26.01 25.03 3.98
N THR A 18 -26.53 24.74 5.17
CA THR A 18 -25.75 24.36 6.35
C THR A 18 -26.01 22.92 6.73
N ARG A 19 -24.94 22.11 6.72
CA ARG A 19 -24.97 20.71 7.14
C ARG A 19 -24.16 20.53 8.42
N ILE A 20 -24.59 19.61 9.27
CA ILE A 20 -23.88 19.26 10.50
C ILE A 20 -23.20 17.91 10.30
N ASP A 21 -21.87 17.90 10.31
CA ASP A 21 -21.07 16.69 10.35
C ASP A 21 -20.65 16.41 11.80
N ASN A 22 -21.11 15.29 12.37
CA ASN A 22 -20.79 14.90 13.74
C ASN A 22 -19.39 14.27 13.89
N TYR A 23 -18.71 13.99 12.77
CA TYR A 23 -17.47 13.21 12.71
C TYR A 23 -16.34 13.95 12.01
N TYR A 24 -16.54 15.24 11.72
CA TYR A 24 -15.51 16.09 11.11
C TYR A 24 -14.18 16.08 11.89
N TRP A 25 -14.25 15.89 13.21
CA TRP A 25 -13.09 15.78 14.10
C TRP A 25 -12.16 14.59 13.80
N LEU A 26 -12.61 13.58 13.05
CA LEU A 26 -11.75 12.48 12.59
C LEU A 26 -10.77 12.91 11.49
N ARG A 27 -11.04 14.05 10.85
CA ARG A 27 -10.10 14.65 9.91
C ARG A 27 -9.03 15.39 10.70
N ASP A 28 -7.80 14.90 10.56
CA ASP A 28 -6.61 15.53 11.07
C ASP A 28 -5.56 15.60 9.94
N ASP A 29 -5.25 16.82 9.50
CA ASP A 29 -4.35 17.05 8.37
C ASP A 29 -2.88 16.74 8.76
N ASP A 30 -2.51 16.87 10.03
CA ASP A 30 -1.17 16.55 10.54
C ASP A 30 -0.99 15.06 10.91
N ARG A 31 -2.12 14.35 11.07
CA ARG A 31 -2.20 12.91 11.37
C ARG A 31 -1.52 12.51 12.69
N SER A 32 -1.53 13.40 13.66
CA SER A 32 -0.90 13.20 14.98
C SER A 32 -1.87 13.28 16.15
N GLN A 33 -3.12 13.70 15.93
CA GLN A 33 -4.11 13.88 16.98
C GLN A 33 -4.42 12.54 17.68
N ALA A 34 -4.11 12.49 18.97
CA ALA A 34 -4.22 11.26 19.76
C ALA A 34 -5.63 10.66 19.78
N GLU A 35 -6.69 11.49 19.82
CA GLU A 35 -8.07 10.99 19.83
C GLU A 35 -8.46 10.31 18.51
N VAL A 36 -7.97 10.81 17.38
CA VAL A 36 -8.20 10.21 16.06
C VAL A 36 -7.45 8.89 15.97
N LEU A 37 -6.16 8.89 16.33
CA LEU A 37 -5.33 7.68 16.32
C LEU A 37 -5.85 6.59 17.26
N ASP A 38 -6.36 6.96 18.43
CA ASP A 38 -6.96 6.02 19.38
C ASP A 38 -8.21 5.36 18.78
N TYR A 39 -9.11 6.15 18.18
CA TYR A 39 -10.29 5.60 17.51
C TYR A 39 -9.90 4.65 16.36
N LEU A 40 -8.93 5.02 15.54
CA LEU A 40 -8.42 4.16 14.45
C LEU A 40 -7.81 2.86 14.98
N ARG A 41 -7.10 2.89 16.11
CA ARG A 41 -6.58 1.66 16.76
C ARG A 41 -7.72 0.77 17.25
N GLN A 42 -8.77 1.34 17.85
CA GLN A 42 -9.94 0.58 18.27
C GLN A 42 -10.65 -0.09 17.09
N GLU A 43 -10.78 0.60 15.96
CA GLU A 43 -11.33 0.04 14.71
C GLU A 43 -10.45 -1.10 14.17
N ASN A 44 -9.12 -0.92 14.14
CA ASN A 44 -8.19 -1.96 13.72
C ASN A 44 -8.28 -3.22 14.60
N GLU A 45 -8.35 -3.07 15.92
CA GLU A 45 -8.50 -4.20 16.84
C GLU A 45 -9.85 -4.90 16.67
N TYR A 46 -10.93 -4.14 16.45
CA TYR A 46 -12.22 -4.72 16.13
C TYR A 46 -12.17 -5.51 14.81
N GLY A 47 -11.57 -4.94 13.76
CA GLY A 47 -11.36 -5.61 12.47
C GLY A 47 -10.60 -6.92 12.61
N LYS A 48 -9.46 -6.92 13.32
CA LYS A 48 -8.68 -8.13 13.62
C LYS A 48 -9.53 -9.17 14.35
N LYS A 49 -10.32 -8.75 15.36
CA LYS A 49 -11.18 -9.67 16.12
C LYS A 49 -12.25 -10.32 15.25
N VAL A 50 -12.92 -9.54 14.40
CA VAL A 50 -13.97 -10.06 13.50
C VAL A 50 -13.38 -10.98 12.44
N MET A 51 -12.18 -10.68 11.95
CA MET A 51 -11.47 -11.47 10.93
C MET A 51 -10.71 -12.68 11.47
N SER A 52 -10.59 -12.82 12.80
CA SER A 52 -9.78 -13.88 13.43
C SER A 52 -10.12 -15.30 12.97
N SER A 53 -11.40 -15.60 12.73
CA SER A 53 -11.85 -16.91 12.24
C SER A 53 -11.39 -17.24 10.82
N GLN A 54 -10.93 -16.25 10.06
CA GLN A 54 -10.52 -16.38 8.67
C GLN A 54 -8.99 -16.46 8.51
N SER A 55 -8.21 -16.47 9.60
CA SER A 55 -6.75 -16.45 9.54
C SER A 55 -6.18 -17.55 8.63
N SER A 56 -6.65 -18.80 8.78
CA SER A 56 -6.17 -19.91 7.94
C SER A 56 -6.52 -19.74 6.45
N LEU A 57 -7.65 -19.09 6.14
CA LEU A 57 -8.00 -18.77 4.76
C LEU A 57 -7.09 -17.67 4.21
N GLN A 58 -6.80 -16.64 5.00
CA GLN A 58 -5.89 -15.56 4.64
C GLN A 58 -4.47 -16.08 4.37
N ASP A 59 -3.95 -16.93 5.25
CA ASP A 59 -2.61 -17.54 5.11
C ASP A 59 -2.52 -18.37 3.82
N ARG A 60 -3.56 -19.16 3.53
CA ARG A 60 -3.61 -19.97 2.31
C ARG A 60 -3.65 -19.10 1.05
N VAL A 61 -4.53 -18.09 1.01
CA VAL A 61 -4.65 -17.19 -0.15
C VAL A 61 -3.37 -16.38 -0.34
N LEU A 62 -2.77 -15.88 0.74
CA LEU A 62 -1.48 -15.19 0.69
C LEU A 62 -0.40 -16.08 0.09
N LYS A 63 -0.30 -17.34 0.55
CA LYS A 63 0.63 -18.31 -0.02
C LYS A 63 0.36 -18.57 -1.51
N GLU A 64 -0.90 -18.78 -1.89
CA GLU A 64 -1.28 -18.98 -3.29
C GLU A 64 -0.91 -17.79 -4.19
N ILE A 65 -1.00 -16.55 -3.69
CA ILE A 65 -0.58 -15.34 -4.42
C ILE A 65 0.94 -15.31 -4.56
N ILE A 66 1.68 -15.52 -3.47
CA ILE A 66 3.16 -15.49 -3.48
C ILE A 66 3.72 -16.59 -4.39
N ASP A 67 3.17 -17.80 -4.32
CA ASP A 67 3.63 -18.94 -5.12
C ASP A 67 3.43 -18.72 -6.64
N ARG A 68 2.56 -17.79 -7.05
CA ARG A 68 2.35 -17.42 -8.46
C ARG A 68 3.30 -16.34 -8.96
N ILE A 69 3.99 -15.64 -8.05
CA ILE A 69 4.94 -14.58 -8.39
C ILE A 69 6.35 -15.21 -8.49
N PRO A 70 7.08 -15.03 -9.60
CA PRO A 70 8.46 -15.47 -9.70
C PRO A 70 9.33 -14.84 -8.61
N GLN A 71 10.13 -15.65 -7.91
CA GLN A 71 11.05 -15.15 -6.89
C GLN A 71 12.11 -14.19 -7.44
N ARG A 72 12.43 -14.33 -8.73
CA ARG A 72 13.25 -13.39 -9.48
C ARG A 72 12.46 -12.89 -10.67
N GLU A 73 12.25 -11.58 -10.73
CA GLU A 73 11.53 -10.92 -11.81
C GLU A 73 12.48 -9.99 -12.56
N VAL A 74 12.51 -10.12 -13.89
CA VAL A 74 13.30 -9.26 -14.77
C VAL A 74 12.36 -8.63 -15.77
N SER A 75 12.32 -7.30 -15.82
CA SER A 75 11.51 -6.60 -16.81
C SER A 75 12.03 -6.83 -18.23
N ALA A 76 11.14 -6.79 -19.21
CA ALA A 76 11.54 -6.67 -20.60
C ALA A 76 12.46 -5.44 -20.78
N PRO A 77 13.66 -5.61 -21.35
CA PRO A 77 14.58 -4.51 -21.50
C PRO A 77 14.10 -3.52 -22.57
N TYR A 78 14.43 -2.24 -22.42
CA TYR A 78 14.15 -1.22 -23.42
C TYR A 78 15.36 -0.31 -23.65
N SER A 79 15.49 0.22 -24.86
CA SER A 79 16.60 1.08 -25.24
C SER A 79 16.21 2.56 -25.22
N LYS A 80 17.05 3.40 -24.61
CA LYS A 80 16.90 4.86 -24.60
C LYS A 80 18.28 5.51 -24.56
N ASN A 81 18.52 6.48 -25.45
CA ASN A 81 19.75 7.29 -25.48
C ASN A 81 21.06 6.46 -25.48
N GLY A 82 21.12 5.37 -26.25
CA GLY A 82 22.32 4.53 -26.33
C GLY A 82 22.53 3.54 -25.18
N TYR A 83 21.57 3.44 -24.24
CA TYR A 83 21.59 2.45 -23.16
C TYR A 83 20.35 1.54 -23.22
N ARG A 84 20.53 0.27 -22.88
CA ARG A 84 19.46 -0.69 -22.59
C ARG A 84 19.23 -0.71 -21.08
N TYR A 85 17.98 -0.55 -20.68
CA TYR A 85 17.55 -0.49 -19.27
C TYR A 85 16.71 -1.71 -18.92
N ARG A 86 16.80 -2.14 -17.67
CA ARG A 86 15.87 -3.09 -17.07
C ARG A 86 15.77 -2.85 -15.56
N GLN A 87 14.72 -3.38 -14.96
CA GLN A 87 14.59 -3.52 -13.52
C GLN A 87 14.58 -5.01 -13.15
N VAL A 88 15.22 -5.33 -12.05
CA VAL A 88 15.32 -6.69 -11.50
C VAL A 88 14.86 -6.68 -10.06
N TYR A 89 13.98 -7.61 -9.70
CA TYR A 89 13.69 -7.97 -8.32
C TYR A 89 14.46 -9.25 -8.03
N GLU A 90 15.45 -9.18 -7.13
CA GLU A 90 16.17 -10.35 -6.66
C GLU A 90 15.40 -11.05 -5.53
N PRO A 91 15.58 -12.37 -5.34
CA PRO A 91 14.87 -13.11 -4.30
C PRO A 91 15.05 -12.49 -2.90
N GLY A 92 13.94 -12.20 -2.23
CA GLY A 92 13.93 -11.58 -0.92
C GLY A 92 14.15 -10.05 -0.92
N CYS A 93 14.32 -9.42 -2.08
CA CYS A 93 14.36 -7.97 -2.19
C CYS A 93 12.98 -7.40 -2.53
N GLU A 94 12.44 -6.55 -1.65
CA GLU A 94 11.15 -5.88 -1.87
C GLU A 94 11.24 -4.71 -2.87
N TYR A 95 12.46 -4.25 -3.17
CA TYR A 95 12.71 -3.10 -4.05
C TYR A 95 13.45 -3.52 -5.31
N ALA A 96 13.11 -2.85 -6.42
CA ALA A 96 13.74 -3.06 -7.70
C ALA A 96 15.18 -2.54 -7.73
N ILE A 97 16.06 -3.31 -8.37
CA ILE A 97 17.40 -2.89 -8.80
C ILE A 97 17.29 -2.38 -10.24
N TYR A 98 17.70 -1.14 -10.46
CA TYR A 98 17.72 -0.53 -11.80
C TYR A 98 19.09 -0.73 -12.45
N GLN A 99 19.12 -1.49 -13.54
CA GLN A 99 20.35 -1.77 -14.29
C GLN A 99 20.31 -1.12 -15.66
N ARG A 100 21.48 -0.73 -16.16
CA ARG A 100 21.66 -0.26 -17.53
C ARG A 100 22.97 -0.75 -18.12
N GLN A 101 22.97 -1.00 -19.41
CA GLN A 101 24.20 -1.29 -20.17
C GLN A 101 24.20 -0.59 -21.53
N PRO A 102 25.36 -0.33 -22.15
CA PRO A 102 25.43 0.24 -23.49
C PRO A 102 24.76 -0.66 -24.52
N VAL A 103 24.07 -0.11 -25.52
CA VAL A 103 23.46 -0.89 -26.63
C VAL A 103 24.48 -1.54 -27.57
N VAL A 104 25.77 -1.18 -27.43
CA VAL A 104 26.88 -1.78 -28.19
C VAL A 104 27.20 -3.19 -27.67
N LYS A 105 26.90 -3.49 -26.40
CA LYS A 105 26.91 -4.85 -25.87
C LYS A 105 25.77 -5.66 -26.51
N GLU A 106 26.02 -6.92 -26.84
CA GLU A 106 25.00 -7.79 -27.42
C GLU A 106 23.79 -7.93 -26.48
N GLU A 107 22.62 -8.28 -27.02
CA GLU A 107 21.42 -8.49 -26.20
C GLU A 107 21.57 -9.62 -25.17
N TRP A 108 22.44 -10.57 -25.50
CA TRP A 108 22.72 -11.77 -24.73
C TRP A 108 23.92 -11.65 -23.80
N ASP A 109 24.60 -10.50 -23.79
CA ASP A 109 25.71 -10.25 -22.86
C ASP A 109 25.19 -10.22 -21.41
N GLU A 110 26.01 -10.71 -20.48
CA GLU A 110 25.71 -10.64 -19.06
C GLU A 110 25.53 -9.19 -18.61
N TRP A 111 24.47 -8.97 -17.85
CA TRP A 111 24.15 -7.68 -17.27
C TRP A 111 24.85 -7.56 -15.92
N ASP A 112 25.87 -6.69 -15.89
CA ASP A 112 26.55 -6.27 -14.66
C ASP A 112 25.60 -5.54 -13.69
#